data_AF-A0A317KHX9-F1
#
_entry.id   AF-A0A317KHX9-F1
#
_cell.length_a   1.000
_cell.length_b   1.000
_cell.length_c   1.000
_cell.angle_alpha   90.00
_cell.angle_beta   90.00
_cell.angle_gamma   90.00
#
_symmetry.space_group_name_H-M   'P 1'
#
loop_
_entity.id
_entity.type
_entity.pdbx_description
1 polymer ?
#
loop_
_entity_poly.entity_id
_entity_poly.type
_entity_poly.pdbx_seq_one_letter_code
_entity_poly.pdbx_strand_id
1 'polypeptide(L)'
;MAVPNTIKVPVPFDYVFPQGALCLGVEPVTDFDKRGQGDDQARDKDTGERLWVVKVLDLDPEAGKFGGSKEVKVKIAAPVQPVPPASKIPGYPPAVQFTDVTLTPYVDSQRCKGSGKCRARQAWSIRAGAMTEAAIKQAA
;
A
#
# COMPACT_ATOMS: atom_id res chain seq x y z
N MET A 1 -15.93 -21.75 -12.71
CA MET A 1 -15.99 -20.28 -12.76
C MET A 1 -14.67 -19.76 -12.21
N ALA A 2 -13.84 -19.09 -13.04
CA ALA A 2 -12.54 -18.58 -12.60
C ALA A 2 -12.71 -17.19 -11.98
N VAL A 3 -12.06 -16.92 -10.85
CA VAL A 3 -12.06 -15.59 -10.23
C VAL A 3 -11.24 -14.63 -11.12
N PRO A 4 -11.77 -13.48 -11.54
CA PRO A 4 -11.01 -12.52 -12.34
C PRO A 4 -9.79 -11.96 -11.59
N ASN A 5 -8.65 -11.82 -12.26
CA ASN A 5 -7.45 -11.18 -11.69
C ASN A 5 -7.64 -9.68 -11.38
N THR A 6 -8.76 -9.10 -11.82
CA THR A 6 -9.15 -7.71 -11.55
C THR A 6 -10.02 -7.57 -10.30
N ILE A 7 -10.25 -8.65 -9.56
CA ILE A 7 -11.07 -8.60 -8.34
C ILE A 7 -10.49 -7.62 -7.32
N LYS A 8 -11.39 -6.84 -6.74
CA LYS A 8 -11.14 -5.90 -5.64
C LYS A 8 -11.80 -6.51 -4.40
N VAL A 9 -10.99 -7.00 -3.45
CA VAL A 9 -11.48 -7.66 -2.24
C VAL A 9 -11.46 -6.65 -1.09
N PRO A 10 -12.61 -6.13 -0.65
CA PRO A 10 -12.66 -5.24 0.50
C PRO A 10 -12.34 -6.02 1.78
N VAL A 11 -11.48 -5.45 2.62
CA VAL A 11 -11.07 -6.05 3.90
C VAL A 11 -10.98 -4.97 4.98
N PRO A 12 -11.18 -5.32 6.26
CA PRO A 12 -10.84 -4.42 7.36
C PRO A 12 -9.35 -4.08 7.37
N PHE A 13 -8.99 -2.86 7.79
CA PHE A 13 -7.59 -2.44 7.97
C PHE A 13 -6.79 -3.43 8.83
N ASP A 14 -7.39 -3.91 9.92
CA ASP A 14 -6.75 -4.81 10.88
C ASP A 14 -6.40 -6.19 10.31
N TYR A 15 -6.97 -6.57 9.16
CA TYR A 15 -6.59 -7.82 8.48
C TYR A 15 -5.30 -7.65 7.67
N VAL A 16 -4.98 -6.42 7.27
CA VAL A 16 -3.74 -6.10 6.54
C VAL A 16 -2.64 -5.67 7.50
N PHE A 17 -2.99 -4.94 8.55
CA PHE A 17 -2.06 -4.39 9.54
C PHE A 17 -2.53 -4.71 10.96
N PRO A 18 -2.45 -5.98 11.41
CA PRO A 18 -2.99 -6.40 12.70
C PRO A 18 -2.34 -5.67 13.88
N GLN A 19 -1.05 -5.37 13.80
CA GLN A 19 -0.30 -4.61 14.81
C GLN A 19 -0.24 -3.10 14.53
N GLY A 20 -0.96 -2.63 13.50
CA GLY A 20 -0.94 -1.24 13.05
C GLY A 20 0.20 -0.92 12.10
N ALA A 21 0.23 0.33 11.65
CA ALA A 21 1.20 0.80 10.66
C ALA A 21 1.65 2.24 10.98
N LEU A 22 2.92 2.54 10.72
CA LEU A 22 3.47 3.90 10.83
C LEU A 22 3.71 4.49 9.44
N CYS A 23 3.26 5.71 9.18
CA CYS A 23 3.47 6.36 7.89
C CYS A 23 4.89 6.89 7.77
N LEU A 24 5.64 6.37 6.79
CA LEU A 24 7.02 6.78 6.47
C LEU A 24 7.07 7.94 5.46
N GLY A 25 6.03 8.09 4.64
CA GLY A 25 5.95 9.15 3.64
C GLY A 25 4.84 8.93 2.63
N VAL A 26 4.54 9.98 1.87
CA VAL A 26 3.54 9.97 0.79
C VAL A 26 4.20 10.50 -0.46
N GLU A 27 4.17 9.74 -1.54
CA GLU A 27 4.84 10.07 -2.81
C GLU A 27 3.85 9.99 -3.98
N PRO A 28 4.00 10.81 -5.03
CA PRO A 28 3.23 10.63 -6.25
C PRO A 28 3.60 9.30 -6.92
N VAL A 29 2.61 8.56 -7.42
CA VAL A 29 2.88 7.38 -8.24
C VAL A 29 3.25 7.85 -9.64
N THR A 30 4.47 7.57 -10.08
CA THR A 30 4.89 7.87 -11.46
C THR A 30 4.18 6.97 -12.46
N ASP A 31 3.63 7.58 -13.51
CA ASP A 31 3.27 6.92 -14.76
C ASP A 31 4.52 6.81 -15.63
N PHE A 32 5.11 5.61 -15.69
CA PHE A 32 6.36 5.41 -16.43
C PHE A 32 6.22 5.62 -17.94
N ASP A 33 5.00 5.50 -18.50
CA ASP A 33 4.75 5.76 -19.92
C ASP A 33 4.78 7.26 -20.24
N LYS A 34 4.56 8.10 -19.22
CA LYS A 34 4.63 9.57 -19.31
C LYS A 34 5.89 10.15 -18.70
N ARG A 35 6.83 9.32 -18.22
CA ARG A 35 8.01 9.79 -17.50
C ARG A 35 8.81 10.80 -18.31
N GLY A 36 9.12 11.94 -17.70
CA GLY A 36 9.83 13.04 -18.36
C GLY A 36 8.96 13.90 -19.28
N GLN A 37 7.65 13.62 -19.34
CA GLN A 37 6.65 14.53 -19.88
C GLN A 37 6.09 15.37 -18.73
N GLY A 38 5.44 16.52 -19.02
CA GLY A 38 5.02 17.53 -18.03
C GLY A 38 4.45 16.97 -16.72
N ASP A 39 3.19 16.51 -16.72
CA ASP A 39 2.57 15.81 -15.58
C ASP A 39 2.72 14.29 -15.80
N ASP A 40 3.76 13.70 -15.19
CA ASP A 40 4.04 12.26 -15.25
C ASP A 40 3.44 11.48 -14.06
N GLN A 41 2.51 12.08 -13.32
CA GLN A 41 1.82 11.39 -12.24
C GLN A 41 0.70 10.47 -12.80
N ALA A 42 0.70 9.23 -12.32
CA ALA A 42 -0.32 8.25 -12.63
C ALA A 42 -1.68 8.70 -12.10
N ARG A 43 -2.72 8.37 -12.88
CA ARG A 43 -4.10 8.64 -12.54
C ARG A 43 -4.87 7.36 -12.33
N ASP A 44 -5.83 7.41 -11.42
CA ASP A 44 -6.74 6.30 -11.24
C ASP A 44 -7.62 6.15 -12.49
N LYS A 45 -7.82 4.91 -12.94
CA LYS A 45 -8.56 4.64 -14.18
C LYS A 45 -10.07 4.83 -14.03
N ASP A 46 -10.58 4.69 -12.80
CA ASP A 46 -12.01 4.78 -12.52
C ASP A 46 -12.40 6.24 -12.21
N THR A 47 -11.56 6.97 -11.46
CA THR A 47 -11.89 8.35 -11.02
C THR A 47 -11.15 9.46 -11.78
N GLY A 48 -10.03 9.17 -12.45
CA GLY A 48 -9.17 10.17 -13.09
C GLY A 48 -8.30 11.00 -12.13
N GLU A 49 -8.42 10.76 -10.82
CA GLU A 49 -7.65 11.46 -9.79
C GLU A 49 -6.20 11.03 -9.76
N ARG A 50 -5.34 11.83 -9.12
CA ARG A 50 -3.93 11.50 -8.92
C ARG A 50 -3.79 10.30 -8.00
N LEU A 51 -2.89 9.40 -8.36
CA LEU A 51 -2.49 8.29 -7.50
C LEU A 51 -1.31 8.69 -6.62
N TRP A 52 -1.49 8.43 -5.33
CA TRP A 52 -0.49 8.60 -4.29
C TRP A 52 -0.14 7.24 -3.70
N VAL A 53 1.13 7.04 -3.38
CA VAL A 53 1.56 5.89 -2.59
C VAL A 53 1.91 6.38 -1.19
N VAL A 54 1.18 5.87 -0.21
CA VAL A 54 1.54 5.97 1.20
C VAL A 54 2.45 4.80 1.53
N LYS A 55 3.69 5.12 1.88
CA LYS A 55 4.66 4.13 2.33
C LYS A 55 4.51 4.00 3.84
N VAL A 56 4.22 2.80 4.32
CA VAL A 56 4.07 2.52 5.75
C VAL A 56 5.05 1.47 6.23
N LEU A 57 5.44 1.55 7.49
CA LEU A 57 6.09 0.46 8.22
C LEU A 57 5.01 -0.40 8.86
N ASP A 58 4.96 -1.68 8.51
CA ASP A 58 4.13 -2.67 9.17
C ASP A 58 4.75 -3.03 10.54
N LEU A 59 3.95 -2.91 11.60
CA LEU A 59 4.37 -3.19 12.97
C LEU A 59 4.26 -4.69 13.32
N ASP A 60 3.79 -5.54 12.41
CA ASP A 60 3.79 -6.98 12.63
C ASP A 60 5.24 -7.50 12.84
N PRO A 61 5.53 -8.22 13.94
CA PRO A 61 6.84 -8.85 14.17
C PRO A 61 7.27 -9.78 13.03
N GLU A 62 6.31 -10.41 12.36
CA GLU A 62 6.51 -11.33 11.24
C GLU A 62 6.70 -10.60 9.90
N ALA A 63 6.40 -9.30 9.83
CA ALA A 63 6.64 -8.51 8.63
C ALA A 63 8.13 -8.57 8.23
N GLY A 64 8.36 -8.75 6.93
CA GLY A 64 9.71 -8.86 6.37
C GLY A 64 10.41 -10.21 6.57
N LYS A 65 9.79 -11.18 7.26
CA LYS A 65 10.32 -12.56 7.28
C LYS A 65 10.44 -13.13 5.87
N PHE A 66 11.32 -14.11 5.71
CA PHE A 66 11.65 -14.73 4.43
C PHE A 66 12.19 -13.74 3.37
N GLY A 67 12.88 -12.68 3.82
CA GLY A 67 13.52 -11.69 2.95
C GLY A 67 12.54 -10.71 2.30
N GLY A 68 11.39 -10.48 2.94
CA GLY A 68 10.46 -9.41 2.60
C GLY A 68 10.90 -8.06 3.18
N SER A 69 10.26 -6.97 2.74
CA SER A 69 10.38 -5.67 3.42
C SER A 69 9.31 -5.55 4.51
N LYS A 70 9.62 -4.82 5.59
CA LYS A 70 8.60 -4.32 6.53
C LYS A 70 7.84 -3.10 5.99
N GLU A 71 8.33 -2.54 4.88
CA GLU A 71 7.70 -1.40 4.24
C GLU A 71 6.64 -1.88 3.24
N VAL A 72 5.43 -1.35 3.40
CA VAL A 72 4.26 -1.68 2.58
C VAL A 72 3.79 -0.42 1.86
N LYS A 73 3.31 -0.58 0.62
CA LYS A 73 2.82 0.51 -0.22
C LYS A 73 1.29 0.43 -0.31
N VAL A 74 0.61 1.47 0.16
CA VAL A 74 -0.85 1.62 0.06
C VAL A 74 -1.16 2.73 -0.94
N LYS A 75 -1.96 2.44 -1.96
CA LYS A 75 -2.34 3.43 -2.96
C LYS A 75 -3.64 4.14 -2.58
N ILE A 76 -3.65 5.46 -2.69
CA ILE A 76 -4.82 6.31 -2.48
C ILE A 76 -5.02 7.16 -3.74
N ALA A 77 -6.24 7.20 -4.26
CA ALA A 77 -6.65 8.15 -5.28
C ALA A 77 -7.14 9.42 -4.56
N ALA A 78 -6.53 10.56 -4.85
CA ALA A 78 -6.92 11.85 -4.28
C ALA A 78 -6.48 13.00 -5.19
N PRO A 79 -7.22 14.12 -5.24
CA PRO A 79 -6.85 15.26 -6.09
C PRO A 79 -5.53 15.94 -5.66
N VAL A 80 -5.19 15.85 -4.37
CA VAL A 80 -3.99 16.41 -3.72
C VAL A 80 -3.30 15.35 -2.85
N GLN A 81 -2.06 15.61 -2.43
CA GLN A 81 -1.29 14.70 -1.57
C GLN A 81 -2.01 14.45 -0.24
N PRO A 82 -2.31 13.19 0.12
CA PRO A 82 -2.79 12.86 1.46
C PRO A 82 -1.76 13.29 2.51
N VAL A 83 -2.21 14.02 3.53
CA VAL A 83 -1.34 14.51 4.61
C VAL A 83 -1.40 13.52 5.77
N PRO A 84 -0.25 12.96 6.23
CA PRO A 84 -0.23 12.13 7.42
C PRO A 84 -0.72 12.88 8.66
N PRO A 85 -1.37 12.21 9.61
CA PRO A 85 -1.70 12.81 10.90
C PRO A 85 -0.42 13.20 11.65
N ALA A 86 -0.55 14.07 12.65
CA ALA A 86 0.58 14.44 13.50
C ALA A 86 1.09 13.23 14.28
N SER A 87 2.41 13.13 14.46
CA SER A 87 2.97 12.09 15.32
C SER A 87 2.70 12.42 16.79
N LYS A 88 2.22 11.43 17.53
CA LYS A 88 2.00 11.53 18.99
C LYS A 88 3.28 11.34 19.80
N ILE A 89 4.32 10.75 19.20
CA ILE A 89 5.59 10.45 19.86
C ILE A 89 6.68 11.26 19.16
N PRO A 90 7.35 12.20 19.86
CA PRO A 90 8.44 12.97 19.28
C PRO A 90 9.54 12.06 18.68
N GLY A 91 9.95 12.36 17.45
CA GLY A 91 10.98 11.59 16.75
C GLY A 91 10.51 10.27 16.12
N TYR A 92 9.23 9.89 16.27
CA TYR A 92 8.67 8.70 15.64
C TYR A 92 7.72 9.07 14.49
N PRO A 93 7.61 8.23 13.44
CA PRO A 93 6.61 8.44 12.38
C PRO A 93 5.18 8.27 12.93
N PRO A 94 4.18 8.98 12.37
CA PRO A 94 2.81 8.93 12.87
C PRO A 94 2.15 7.57 12.61
N ALA A 95 1.38 7.10 13.60
CA ALA A 95 0.53 5.92 13.44
C ALA A 95 -0.71 6.26 12.60
N VAL A 96 -1.03 5.40 11.64
CA VAL A 96 -2.12 5.63 10.68
C VAL A 96 -3.09 4.46 10.59
N GLN A 97 -4.31 4.78 10.18
CA GLN A 97 -5.31 3.83 9.71
C GLN A 97 -5.74 4.18 8.28
N PHE A 98 -6.32 3.20 7.60
CA PHE A 98 -6.84 3.37 6.24
C PHE A 98 -8.31 2.96 6.19
N THR A 99 -9.13 3.77 5.52
CA THR A 99 -10.52 3.42 5.23
C THR A 99 -10.63 2.64 3.93
N ASP A 100 -11.70 1.84 3.79
CA ASP A 100 -12.07 1.18 2.53
C ASP A 100 -10.93 0.36 1.90
N VAL A 101 -10.18 -0.34 2.75
CA VAL A 101 -9.02 -1.10 2.31
C VAL A 101 -9.45 -2.21 1.35
N THR A 102 -8.79 -2.25 0.21
CA THR A 102 -9.08 -3.19 -0.87
C THR A 102 -7.80 -3.88 -1.31
N LEU A 103 -7.85 -5.20 -1.44
CA LEU A 103 -6.78 -6.04 -1.95
C LEU A 103 -7.07 -6.51 -3.36
N THR A 104 -6.09 -6.39 -4.26
CA THR A 104 -6.15 -6.99 -5.60
C THR A 104 -5.01 -8.00 -5.76
N PRO A 105 -5.32 -9.28 -6.02
CA PRO A 105 -4.31 -10.32 -6.16
C PRO A 105 -3.56 -10.17 -7.49
N TYR A 106 -2.25 -10.42 -7.48
CA TYR A 106 -1.46 -10.59 -8.70
C TYR A 106 -0.33 -11.61 -8.48
N VAL A 107 0.17 -12.18 -9.57
CA VAL A 107 1.36 -13.05 -9.53
C VAL A 107 2.59 -12.18 -9.73
N ASP A 108 3.45 -12.10 -8.72
CA ASP A 108 4.78 -11.52 -8.81
C ASP A 108 5.73 -12.55 -9.42
N SER A 109 5.93 -12.47 -10.73
CA SER A 109 6.83 -13.32 -11.50
C SER A 109 8.21 -12.69 -11.75
N GLN A 110 8.50 -11.50 -11.19
CA GLN A 110 9.76 -10.77 -11.44
C GLN A 110 11.00 -11.56 -11.01
N ARG A 111 10.82 -12.55 -10.12
CA ARG A 111 11.88 -13.43 -9.61
C ARG A 111 12.06 -14.72 -10.43
N CYS A 112 11.32 -14.90 -11.51
CA CYS A 112 11.52 -16.03 -12.43
C CYS A 112 12.57 -15.65 -13.47
N LYS A 113 13.84 -15.80 -13.10
CA LYS A 113 15.00 -15.59 -13.98
C LYS A 113 15.62 -16.93 -14.38
N GLY A 114 16.08 -17.03 -15.63
CA GLY A 114 16.34 -18.26 -16.40
C GLY A 114 17.44 -19.20 -15.90
N SER A 115 17.27 -19.82 -14.73
CA SER A 115 18.16 -20.88 -14.21
C SER A 115 17.42 -22.09 -13.62
N GLY A 116 16.18 -22.35 -14.06
CA GLY A 116 15.47 -23.60 -13.78
C GLY A 116 14.60 -23.63 -12.52
N LYS A 117 14.61 -22.60 -11.66
CA LYS A 117 13.63 -22.46 -10.55
C LYS A 117 12.94 -21.09 -10.60
N CYS A 118 11.67 -21.09 -11.00
CA CYS A 118 10.79 -19.91 -10.93
C CYS A 118 10.37 -19.67 -9.49
N ARG A 119 10.69 -18.50 -8.94
CA ARG A 119 10.30 -18.07 -7.58
C ARG A 119 9.13 -17.10 -7.62
N ALA A 120 8.16 -17.34 -8.51
CA ALA A 120 6.94 -16.56 -8.55
C ALA A 120 6.17 -16.76 -7.24
N ARG A 121 5.45 -15.71 -6.83
CA ARG A 121 4.61 -15.76 -5.63
C ARG A 121 3.30 -15.03 -5.86
N GLN A 122 2.27 -15.43 -5.12
CA GLN A 122 1.08 -14.60 -4.96
C GLN A 122 1.46 -13.33 -4.19
N ALA A 123 1.04 -12.18 -4.70
CA ALA A 123 1.20 -10.89 -4.08
C ALA A 123 -0.11 -10.09 -4.15
N TRP A 124 -0.15 -8.96 -3.47
CA TRP A 124 -1.34 -8.13 -3.34
C TRP A 124 -1.00 -6.66 -3.55
N SER A 125 -1.78 -5.99 -4.38
CA SER A 125 -1.81 -4.52 -4.39
C SER A 125 -2.81 -4.08 -3.34
N ILE A 126 -2.42 -3.11 -2.50
CA ILE A 126 -3.28 -2.55 -1.46
C ILE A 126 -3.73 -1.16 -1.90
N ARG A 127 -5.03 -0.92 -1.85
CA ARG A 127 -5.67 0.38 -2.05
C ARG A 127 -6.49 0.76 -0.82
N ALA A 128 -6.68 2.06 -0.61
CA ALA A 128 -7.51 2.61 0.45
C ALA A 128 -8.25 3.86 -0.04
N GLY A 129 -9.35 4.19 0.63
CA GLY A 129 -10.11 5.43 0.40
C GLY A 129 -9.40 6.64 0.99
N ALA A 130 -9.12 6.63 2.29
CA ALA A 130 -8.44 7.72 2.99
C ALA A 130 -7.41 7.20 4.00
N MET A 131 -6.48 8.07 4.39
CA MET A 131 -5.55 7.87 5.49
C MET A 131 -6.01 8.71 6.69
N THR A 132 -6.13 8.09 7.85
CA THR A 132 -6.61 8.74 9.09
C THR A 132 -5.64 8.48 10.23
N GLU A 133 -5.84 9.19 11.34
CA GLU A 133 -5.20 8.87 12.61
C GLU A 133 -5.55 7.44 13.05
N ALA A 134 -4.57 6.71 13.58
CA ALA A 134 -4.83 5.39 14.13
C ALA A 134 -5.70 5.48 15.40
N ALA A 135 -6.77 4.70 15.45
CA ALA A 135 -7.51 4.49 16.68
C ALA A 135 -6.61 3.85 17.76
N ILE A 136 -6.80 4.26 19.01
CA ILE A 136 -6.13 3.64 20.16
C ILE A 136 -6.68 2.22 20.29
N LYS A 137 -5.88 1.21 19.91
CA LYS A 137 -6.16 -0.17 20.30
C LYS A 137 -5.89 -0.28 21.80
N GLN A 138 -6.95 -0.48 22.59
CA GLN A 138 -6.76 -0.90 23.98
C GLN A 138 -6.05 -2.25 23.95
N ALA A 139 -4.95 -2.38 24.67
CA ALA A 139 -4.33 -3.67 24.90
C ALA A 139 -5.34 -4.55 25.67
N ALA A 140 -5.69 -5.69 25.09
CA ALA A 140 -6.46 -6.73 25.75
C ALA A 140 -5.55 -7.50 26.72
#